data_AF-A0A9D5GML2-F1
#
_entry.id   AF-A0A9D5GML2-F1
#
_cell.length_a   1.000
_cell.length_b   1.000
_cell.length_c   1.000
_cell.angle_alpha   90.00
_cell.angle_beta   90.00
_cell.angle_gamma   90.00
#
_symmetry.space_group_name_H-M   'P 1'
#
loop_
_entity.id
_entity.type
_entity.pdbx_description
1 polymer ?
#
loop_
_entity_poly.entity_id
_entity_poly.type
_entity_poly.pdbx_seq_one_letter_code
_entity_poly.pdbx_strand_id
1 'polypeptide(L)'
;MKLPPPALKGKALAAALVKAGVASDGTFQTEYLLDKAVSHKIHVQVMNDIDKAPGLGKKADLDYHTISNQAHYDLAQALGMKDVKLAPLH
;
A
#
# COMPACT_ATOMS: atom_id res chain seq x y z
N MET A 1 -2.99 -1.75 13.35
CA MET A 1 -3.92 -2.80 12.88
C MET A 1 -3.07 -3.92 12.28
N LYS A 2 -3.26 -5.19 12.67
CA LYS A 2 -2.72 -6.35 11.91
C LYS A 2 -3.54 -6.53 10.62
N LEU A 3 -3.02 -7.26 9.63
CA LEU A 3 -3.78 -7.62 8.43
C LEU A 3 -5.19 -8.17 8.77
N PRO A 4 -6.17 -7.99 7.86
CA PRO A 4 -7.48 -8.58 8.03
C PRO A 4 -7.43 -10.09 8.25
N PRO A 5 -8.40 -10.67 8.98
CA PRO A 5 -8.55 -12.10 9.08
C PRO A 5 -8.64 -12.75 7.68
N PRO A 6 -8.03 -13.93 7.47
CA PRO A 6 -7.98 -14.61 6.17
C PRO A 6 -9.37 -14.99 5.62
N ALA A 7 -10.40 -14.98 6.46
CA ALA A 7 -11.79 -15.24 6.06
C ALA A 7 -12.47 -14.06 5.37
N LEU A 8 -11.92 -12.83 5.41
CA LEU A 8 -12.51 -11.69 4.72
C LEU A 8 -12.39 -11.85 3.19
N LYS A 9 -13.43 -11.43 2.47
CA LYS A 9 -13.51 -11.47 1.01
C LYS A 9 -14.17 -10.21 0.46
N GLY A 10 -14.03 -10.00 -0.85
CA GLY A 10 -14.72 -8.94 -1.59
C GLY A 10 -14.58 -7.55 -0.96
N LYS A 11 -15.70 -6.83 -0.84
CA LYS A 11 -15.75 -5.45 -0.30
C LYS A 11 -15.12 -5.34 1.09
N ALA A 12 -15.38 -6.31 1.97
CA ALA A 12 -14.88 -6.27 3.35
C ALA A 12 -13.36 -6.44 3.41
N LEU A 13 -12.80 -7.34 2.60
CA LEU A 13 -11.35 -7.50 2.47
C LEU A 13 -10.71 -6.24 1.89
N ALA A 14 -11.25 -5.73 0.79
CA ALA A 14 -10.74 -4.53 0.14
C ALA A 14 -10.68 -3.32 1.07
N ALA A 15 -11.77 -3.05 1.81
CA ALA A 15 -11.82 -1.97 2.79
C ALA A 15 -10.81 -2.16 3.94
N ALA A 16 -10.59 -3.41 4.37
CA ALA A 16 -9.61 -3.69 5.42
C ALA A 16 -8.16 -3.49 4.95
N LEU A 17 -7.85 -3.85 3.69
CA LEU A 17 -6.54 -3.60 3.07
C LEU A 17 -6.27 -2.10 2.91
N VAL A 18 -7.26 -1.33 2.42
CA VAL A 18 -7.15 0.14 2.36
C VAL A 18 -6.90 0.71 3.75
N LYS A 19 -7.69 0.35 4.76
CA LYS A 19 -7.50 0.82 6.15
C LYS A 19 -6.14 0.46 6.71
N ALA A 20 -5.57 -0.68 6.32
CA ALA A 20 -4.22 -1.05 6.74
C ALA A 20 -3.16 -0.09 6.15
N GLY A 21 -3.33 0.45 4.95
CA GLY A 21 -2.38 1.41 4.36
C GLY A 21 -2.61 2.87 4.73
N VAL A 22 -3.70 3.22 5.42
CA VAL A 22 -3.98 4.62 5.81
C VAL A 22 -3.13 5.02 7.03
N ALA A 23 -2.35 6.08 6.87
CA ALA A 23 -1.58 6.74 7.92
C ALA A 23 -2.48 7.57 8.85
N SER A 24 -1.92 8.10 9.94
CA SER A 24 -2.68 8.85 10.95
C SER A 24 -3.31 10.14 10.44
N ASP A 25 -2.80 10.69 9.34
CA ASP A 25 -3.31 11.89 8.68
C ASP A 25 -4.41 11.62 7.63
N GLY A 26 -4.79 10.35 7.44
CA GLY A 26 -5.78 9.90 6.47
C GLY A 26 -5.21 9.56 5.08
N THR A 27 -3.91 9.74 4.87
CA THR A 27 -3.26 9.45 3.59
C THR A 27 -2.99 7.96 3.44
N PHE A 28 -3.43 7.35 2.33
CA PHE A 28 -3.01 5.98 2.02
C PHE A 28 -1.57 5.97 1.51
N GLN A 29 -0.70 5.15 2.11
CA GLN A 29 0.61 4.83 1.53
C GLN A 29 0.85 3.33 1.56
N THR A 30 1.32 2.78 0.43
CA THR A 30 1.50 1.34 0.24
C THR A 30 2.50 0.74 1.24
N GLU A 31 3.51 1.50 1.66
CA GLU A 31 4.47 1.08 2.70
C GLU A 31 3.79 0.67 4.01
N TYR A 32 2.78 1.42 4.46
CA TYR A 32 2.06 1.09 5.71
C TYR A 32 1.24 -0.19 5.58
N LEU A 33 0.76 -0.50 4.38
CA LEU A 33 0.11 -1.77 4.09
C LEU A 33 1.14 -2.90 4.12
N LEU A 34 2.27 -2.75 3.45
CA LEU A 34 3.34 -3.76 3.40
C LEU A 34 3.93 -4.03 4.78
N ASP A 35 4.17 -2.99 5.58
CA ASP A 35 4.67 -3.10 6.95
C ASP A 35 3.76 -3.94 7.84
N LYS A 36 2.44 -3.88 7.61
CA LYS A 36 1.46 -4.71 8.31
C LYS A 36 1.29 -6.09 7.68
N ALA A 37 1.54 -6.20 6.37
CA ALA A 37 1.34 -7.42 5.60
C ALA A 37 2.45 -8.44 5.79
N VAL A 38 3.70 -7.98 5.70
CA VAL A 38 4.89 -8.82 5.75
C VAL A 38 5.87 -8.44 6.86
N SER A 39 5.84 -7.20 7.35
CA SER A 39 6.77 -6.51 8.27
C SER A 39 7.64 -5.46 7.58
N HIS A 40 7.96 -4.40 8.34
CA HIS A 40 8.85 -3.33 7.89
C HIS A 40 10.21 -3.85 7.39
N LYS A 41 10.78 -4.82 8.11
CA LYS A 41 12.07 -5.42 7.74
C LYS A 41 12.02 -6.10 6.36
N ILE A 42 10.95 -6.87 6.08
CA ILE A 42 10.80 -7.56 4.80
C ILE A 42 10.46 -6.58 3.69
N HIS A 43 9.54 -5.64 3.92
CA HIS A 43 9.21 -4.59 2.97
C HIS A 43 10.47 -3.84 2.51
N VAL A 44 11.25 -3.28 3.43
CA VAL A 44 12.47 -2.53 3.12
C VAL A 44 13.52 -3.40 2.42
N GLN A 45 13.64 -4.67 2.81
CA GLN A 45 14.56 -5.59 2.15
C GLN A 45 14.20 -5.77 0.67
N VAL A 46 12.91 -5.98 0.35
CA VAL A 46 12.47 -6.17 -1.03
C VAL A 46 12.68 -4.89 -1.86
N MET A 47 12.39 -3.70 -1.32
CA MET A 47 12.65 -2.45 -2.04
C MET A 47 14.14 -2.26 -2.32
N ASN A 48 15.00 -2.53 -1.33
CA ASN A 48 16.45 -2.50 -1.50
C ASN A 48 16.97 -3.52 -2.53
N ASP A 49 16.33 -4.68 -2.64
CA ASP A 49 16.70 -5.70 -3.61
C ASP A 49 16.26 -5.30 -5.03
N ILE A 50 15.08 -4.68 -5.18
CA ILE A 50 14.62 -4.07 -6.44
C ILE A 50 15.58 -2.95 -6.89
N ASP A 51 15.98 -2.09 -5.96
CA ASP A 51 16.92 -1.00 -6.20
C ASP A 51 18.28 -1.46 -6.74
N LYS A 52 18.73 -2.64 -6.31
CA LYS A 52 20.01 -3.25 -6.70
C LYS A 52 19.88 -4.17 -7.91
N ALA A 53 18.67 -4.58 -8.28
CA ALA A 53 18.45 -5.56 -9.33
C ALA A 53 18.85 -4.99 -10.71
N PRO A 54 19.76 -5.66 -11.44
CA PRO A 54 20.08 -5.30 -12.81
C PRO A 54 18.82 -5.30 -13.68
N GLY A 55 18.54 -4.16 -14.32
CA GLY A 55 17.37 -4.00 -15.20
C GLY A 55 16.11 -3.43 -14.52
N LEU A 56 16.10 -3.22 -13.20
CA LEU A 56 15.02 -2.51 -12.49
C LEU A 56 15.52 -1.16 -11.96
N GLY A 57 16.28 -1.18 -10.87
CA GLY A 57 16.79 0.01 -10.18
C GLY A 57 15.71 0.81 -9.46
N LYS A 58 16.14 1.95 -8.87
CA LYS A 58 15.29 2.85 -8.07
C LYS A 58 13.99 3.31 -8.72
N LYS A 59 13.98 3.38 -10.06
CA LYS A 59 12.77 3.76 -10.78
C LYS A 59 11.65 2.74 -10.59
N ALA A 60 11.99 1.44 -10.53
CA ALA A 60 11.00 0.39 -10.36
C ALA A 60 10.35 0.42 -8.96
N ASP A 61 11.14 0.71 -7.92
CA ASP A 61 10.62 0.96 -6.56
C ASP A 61 9.66 2.17 -6.56
N LEU A 62 10.11 3.29 -7.15
CA LEU A 62 9.30 4.51 -7.23
C LEU A 62 7.98 4.28 -7.98
N ASP A 63 8.03 3.63 -9.15
CA ASP A 63 6.86 3.32 -9.97
C ASP A 63 5.90 2.40 -9.20
N TYR A 64 6.41 1.42 -8.46
CA TYR A 64 5.60 0.54 -7.62
C TYR A 64 4.83 1.33 -6.55
N HIS A 65 5.50 2.28 -5.88
CA HIS A 65 4.87 3.13 -4.88
C HIS A 65 3.79 4.04 -5.48
N THR A 66 4.13 4.75 -6.55
CA THR A 66 3.23 5.64 -7.32
C THR A 66 1.96 4.90 -7.74
N ILE A 67 2.10 3.79 -8.46
CA ILE A 67 0.97 3.02 -8.98
C ILE A 67 0.13 2.42 -7.84
N SER A 68 0.79 1.86 -6.82
CA SER A 68 0.07 1.22 -5.70
C SER A 68 -0.72 2.23 -4.87
N ASN A 69 -0.17 3.43 -4.66
CA ASN A 69 -0.85 4.51 -3.94
C ASN A 69 -2.09 4.98 -4.69
N GLN A 70 -1.97 5.24 -6.00
CA GLN A 70 -3.11 5.62 -6.84
C GLN A 70 -4.18 4.52 -6.86
N ALA A 71 -3.79 3.27 -7.10
CA ALA A 71 -4.73 2.16 -7.20
C ALA A 71 -5.54 1.93 -5.91
N HIS A 72 -4.91 2.03 -4.74
CA HIS A 72 -5.61 1.86 -3.47
C HIS A 72 -6.43 3.09 -3.07
N TYR A 73 -5.99 4.29 -3.44
CA TYR A 73 -6.83 5.47 -3.33
C TYR A 73 -8.10 5.32 -4.17
N ASP A 74 -7.99 4.93 -5.44
CA ASP A 74 -9.14 4.74 -6.32
C ASP A 74 -10.08 3.64 -5.81
N LEU A 75 -9.52 2.55 -5.29
CA LEU A 75 -10.28 1.51 -4.60
C LEU A 75 -11.02 2.08 -3.38
N ALA A 76 -10.36 2.89 -2.54
CA ALA A 76 -11.00 3.56 -1.41
C ALA A 76 -12.18 4.43 -1.86
N GLN A 77 -11.98 5.20 -2.93
CA GLN A 77 -13.01 6.05 -3.52
C GLN A 77 -14.21 5.25 -4.02
N ALA A 78 -13.97 4.11 -4.69
CA ALA A 78 -15.00 3.19 -5.18
C ALA A 78 -15.75 2.48 -4.05
N LEU A 79 -15.08 2.23 -2.92
CA LEU A 79 -15.69 1.65 -1.72
C LEU A 79 -16.55 2.64 -0.92
N GLY A 80 -16.46 3.93 -1.24
CA GLY A 80 -17.14 5.02 -0.51
C GLY A 80 -16.34 5.58 0.67
N MET A 81 -15.05 5.25 0.79
CA MET A 81 -14.16 5.73 1.85
C MET A 81 -13.58 7.11 1.51
N LYS A 82 -14.46 8.13 1.45
CA LYS A 82 -14.14 9.46 0.93
C LYS A 82 -13.12 10.27 1.74
N ASP A 83 -12.89 9.89 2.99
CA ASP A 83 -11.91 10.53 3.87
C ASP A 83 -10.46 10.09 3.60
N VAL A 84 -10.23 9.09 2.74
CA VAL A 84 -8.90 8.64 2.35
C VAL A 84 -8.27 9.63 1.37
N LYS A 85 -7.05 10.07 1.68
CA LYS A 85 -6.28 11.01 0.84
C LYS A 85 -5.28 10.26 -0.03
N LEU A 86 -5.05 10.81 -1.21
CA LEU A 86 -4.00 10.37 -2.12
C LEU A 86 -2.62 10.81 -1.58
N ALA A 87 -1.65 9.89 -1.61
CA ALA A 87 -0.28 10.21 -1.20
C ALA A 87 0.34 11.29 -2.11
N PRO A 88 1.22 12.18 -1.60
CA PRO A 88 1.96 13.10 -2.45
C PRO A 88 2.79 12.39 -3.53
N LEU A 89 3.29 11.19 -3.22
CA LEU A 89 3.91 10.28 -4.17
C LEU A 89 2.84 9.36 -4.78
N HIS A 90 2.38 9.67 -5.99
CA HIS A 90 1.36 8.91 -6.74
C HIS A 90 1.54 9.07 -8.24
#